data_AF-A0A7V4WKJ3-F1
#
_entry.id   AF-A0A7V4WKJ3-F1
#
_cell.length_a   1.000
_cell.length_b   1.000
_cell.length_c   1.000
_cell.angle_alpha   90.00
_cell.angle_beta   90.00
_cell.angle_gamma   90.00
#
_symmetry.space_group_name_H-M   'P 1'
#
loop_
_entity.id
_entity.type
_entity.pdbx_description
1 polymer ?
#
loop_
_entity_poly.entity_id
_entity_poly.type
_entity_poly.pdbx_seq_one_letter_code
_entity_poly.pdbx_strand_id
1 'polypeptide(L)'
;MAAPLGRSVVAAAEGRVVFTGWNGNYGKCIIIRHDFGFETVYGHLSKILVNVGDRVKKAQKIGEVGNTGRSTGPHLHYEVRRYGKVVNPWPHLP
;
A
#
# COMPACT_ATOMS: atom_id res chain seq x y z
N MET A 1 7.79 -2.36 7.78
CA MET A 1 7.39 -2.53 9.20
C MET A 1 6.98 -3.98 9.42
N ALA A 2 7.50 -4.64 10.46
CA ALA A 2 7.02 -5.96 10.86
C ALA A 2 5.58 -5.84 11.38
N ALA A 3 4.63 -6.50 10.71
CA ALA A 3 3.24 -6.50 11.12
C ALA A 3 2.77 -7.96 11.15
N PRO A 4 2.04 -8.39 12.19
CA PRO A 4 1.54 -9.76 12.26
C PRO A 4 0.69 -10.07 11.02
N LEU A 5 0.85 -11.28 10.50
CA LEU A 5 0.09 -11.79 9.36
C LEU A 5 -1.41 -11.61 9.61
N GLY A 6 -2.16 -11.15 8.61
CA GLY A 6 -3.61 -10.95 8.73
C GLY A 6 -4.03 -9.64 9.40
N ARG A 7 -3.09 -8.79 9.86
CA ARG A 7 -3.45 -7.45 10.35
C ARG A 7 -4.11 -6.65 9.23
N SER A 8 -5.21 -5.95 9.57
CA SER A 8 -5.90 -5.05 8.65
C SER A 8 -4.94 -3.99 8.11
N VAL A 9 -4.81 -3.94 6.80
CA VAL A 9 -4.17 -2.83 6.08
C VAL A 9 -5.24 -1.80 5.83
N VAL A 10 -4.96 -0.56 6.22
CA VAL A 10 -5.86 0.57 6.06
C VAL A 10 -5.25 1.62 5.13
N ALA A 11 -6.10 2.35 4.41
CA ALA A 11 -5.68 3.47 3.59
C ALA A 11 -5.12 4.60 4.47
N ALA A 12 -3.93 5.09 4.14
CA ALA A 12 -3.23 6.13 4.90
C ALA A 12 -3.92 7.49 4.75
N ALA A 13 -4.53 7.73 3.59
CA ALA A 13 -5.32 8.91 3.26
C ALA A 13 -6.48 8.53 2.32
N GLU A 14 -7.41 9.45 2.12
CA GLU A 14 -8.46 9.28 1.12
C GLU A 14 -7.91 9.34 -0.30
N GLY A 15 -8.47 8.57 -1.20
CA GLY A 15 -7.98 8.53 -2.58
C GLY A 15 -8.75 7.53 -3.44
N ARG A 16 -8.22 7.30 -4.65
CA ARG A 16 -8.75 6.32 -5.58
C ARG A 16 -7.73 5.20 -5.79
N VAL A 17 -8.21 3.97 -5.72
CA VAL A 17 -7.40 2.79 -6.03
C VAL A 17 -7.08 2.81 -7.53
N VAL A 18 -5.81 2.85 -7.88
CA VAL A 18 -5.33 2.87 -9.27
C VAL A 18 -4.71 1.54 -9.71
N PHE A 19 -4.36 0.67 -8.77
CA PHE A 19 -3.87 -0.67 -9.06
C PHE A 19 -4.21 -1.65 -7.94
N THR A 20 -4.58 -2.88 -8.31
CA THR A 20 -4.72 -4.01 -7.40
C THR A 20 -4.28 -5.27 -8.12
N GLY A 21 -3.36 -6.04 -7.56
CA GLY A 21 -2.95 -7.31 -8.17
C GLY A 21 -1.52 -7.70 -7.83
N TRP A 22 -0.98 -8.66 -8.59
CA TRP A 22 0.41 -9.09 -8.43
C TRP A 22 1.36 -8.14 -9.17
N ASN A 23 2.37 -7.61 -8.49
CA ASN A 23 3.33 -6.68 -9.06
C ASN A 23 4.78 -7.11 -8.77
N GLY A 24 5.25 -8.10 -9.53
CA GLY A 24 6.62 -8.61 -9.44
C GLY A 24 7.04 -8.97 -8.00
N ASN A 25 8.15 -8.37 -7.54
CA ASN A 25 8.70 -8.65 -6.21
C ASN A 25 7.81 -8.14 -5.06
N TYR A 26 6.92 -7.19 -5.30
CA TYR A 26 5.98 -6.69 -4.28
C TYR A 26 4.90 -7.71 -3.93
N GLY A 27 4.76 -8.81 -4.70
CA GLY A 27 3.68 -9.77 -4.52
C GLY A 27 2.33 -9.12 -4.78
N LYS A 28 1.31 -9.47 -3.98
CA LYS A 28 0.01 -8.78 -4.05
C LYS A 28 0.17 -7.36 -3.52
N CYS A 29 -0.19 -6.37 -4.33
CA CYS A 29 -0.16 -4.98 -3.93
C CYS A 29 -1.41 -4.18 -4.32
N ILE A 30 -1.58 -3.07 -3.61
CA ILE A 30 -2.60 -2.04 -3.85
C ILE A 30 -1.87 -0.71 -4.02
N ILE A 31 -2.24 0.06 -5.04
CA ILE A 31 -1.77 1.44 -5.21
C ILE A 31 -2.97 2.36 -5.13
N ILE A 32 -2.91 3.34 -4.23
CA ILE A 32 -3.94 4.37 -4.07
C ILE A 32 -3.34 5.70 -4.49
N ARG A 33 -4.01 6.40 -5.41
CA ARG A 33 -3.70 7.77 -5.78
C ARG A 33 -4.52 8.73 -4.93
N HIS A 34 -3.84 9.66 -4.30
CA HIS A 34 -4.39 10.72 -3.49
C HIS A 34 -4.33 12.04 -4.28
N ASP A 35 -4.91 13.09 -3.69
CA ASP A 35 -4.79 14.44 -4.24
C ASP A 35 -3.34 14.92 -4.29
N PHE A 36 -3.10 16.01 -5.03
CA PHE A 36 -1.78 16.64 -5.18
C PHE A 36 -0.67 15.73 -5.75
N GLY A 37 -1.07 14.66 -6.46
CA GLY A 37 -0.15 13.75 -7.16
C GLY A 37 0.58 12.77 -6.26
N PHE A 38 0.09 12.55 -5.02
CA PHE A 38 0.61 11.53 -4.12
C PHE A 38 0.03 10.16 -4.44
N GLU A 39 0.83 9.11 -4.28
CA GLU A 39 0.41 7.72 -4.42
C GLU A 39 0.99 6.91 -3.26
N THR A 40 0.20 6.01 -2.70
CA THR A 40 0.66 5.07 -1.68
C THR A 40 0.63 3.65 -2.24
N VAL A 41 1.70 2.90 -2.01
CA VAL A 41 1.83 1.50 -2.43
C VAL A 41 1.84 0.62 -1.20
N TYR A 42 0.97 -0.39 -1.20
CA TYR A 42 0.86 -1.41 -0.15
C TYR A 42 1.21 -2.75 -0.77
N GLY A 43 2.40 -3.29 -0.49
CA GLY A 43 2.87 -4.58 -1.01
C GLY A 43 2.86 -5.70 0.03
N HIS A 44 3.19 -6.91 -0.43
CA HIS A 44 3.25 -8.16 0.32
C HIS A 44 1.92 -8.56 0.99
N LEU A 45 0.79 -8.16 0.41
CA LEU A 45 -0.54 -8.44 0.97
C LEU A 45 -0.88 -9.93 0.87
N SER A 46 -1.69 -10.45 1.79
CA SER A 46 -2.29 -11.79 1.69
C SER A 46 -3.61 -11.72 0.95
N LYS A 47 -4.40 -10.68 1.22
CA LYS A 47 -5.72 -10.43 0.68
C LYS A 47 -5.90 -8.96 0.29
N ILE A 48 -6.55 -8.74 -0.84
CA ILE A 48 -6.98 -7.44 -1.33
C ILE A 48 -8.49 -7.37 -1.16
N LEU A 49 -9.02 -6.27 -0.61
CA LEU A 49 -10.44 -6.07 -0.32
C LEU A 49 -11.07 -4.92 -1.12
N VAL A 50 -10.30 -4.32 -2.02
CA VAL A 50 -10.73 -3.20 -2.89
C VAL A 50 -10.35 -3.51 -4.33
N ASN A 51 -11.00 -2.84 -5.27
CA ASN A 51 -10.75 -2.99 -6.71
C ASN A 51 -10.24 -1.67 -7.31
N VAL A 52 -9.60 -1.76 -8.48
CA VAL A 52 -9.23 -0.58 -9.27
C VAL A 52 -10.47 0.27 -9.56
N GLY A 53 -10.37 1.57 -9.31
CA GLY A 53 -11.47 2.54 -9.47
C GLY A 53 -12.18 2.89 -8.17
N ASP A 54 -12.07 2.06 -7.13
CA ASP A 54 -12.72 2.29 -5.84
C ASP A 54 -12.20 3.57 -5.18
N ARG A 55 -13.11 4.34 -4.58
CA ARG A 55 -12.77 5.44 -3.67
C ARG A 55 -12.63 4.89 -2.26
N VAL A 56 -11.53 5.21 -1.61
CA VAL A 56 -11.23 4.81 -0.24
C VAL A 56 -11.08 6.04 0.64
N LYS A 57 -11.50 5.92 1.90
CA LYS A 57 -11.33 6.96 2.94
C LYS A 57 -10.11 6.66 3.80
N LYS A 58 -9.59 7.69 4.46
CA LYS A 58 -8.56 7.50 5.51
C LYS A 58 -9.04 6.47 6.53
N ALA A 59 -8.13 5.57 6.93
CA ALA A 59 -8.37 4.45 7.84
C ALA A 59 -9.36 3.37 7.34
N GLN A 60 -9.85 3.44 6.11
CA GLN A 60 -10.67 2.38 5.51
C GLN A 60 -9.82 1.12 5.32
N LYS A 61 -10.35 -0.05 5.71
CA LYS A 61 -9.71 -1.35 5.47
C LYS A 61 -9.65 -1.63 3.97
N ILE A 62 -8.45 -1.86 3.44
CA ILE A 62 -8.19 -2.10 2.01
C ILE A 62 -7.62 -3.50 1.73
N GLY A 63 -7.08 -4.16 2.75
CA GLY A 63 -6.47 -5.49 2.60
C GLY A 63 -6.00 -6.06 3.92
N GLU A 64 -5.23 -7.13 3.83
CA GLU A 64 -4.64 -7.82 4.98
C GLU A 64 -3.15 -8.07 4.72
N VAL A 65 -2.33 -7.87 5.76
CA VAL A 65 -0.89 -8.12 5.69
C VAL A 65 -0.65 -9.59 5.36
N GLY A 66 0.31 -9.85 4.48
CA GLY A 66 0.70 -11.19 4.08
C GLY A 66 2.21 -11.36 4.08
N ASN A 67 2.63 -12.35 3.29
CA ASN A 67 4.03 -12.66 3.03
C ASN A 67 4.18 -13.10 1.57
N THR A 68 3.61 -12.34 0.64
CA THR A 68 3.63 -12.65 -0.81
C THR A 68 4.75 -11.89 -1.52
N GLY A 69 5.30 -12.44 -2.61
CA GLY A 69 6.45 -11.83 -3.31
C GLY A 69 7.80 -12.17 -2.66
N ARG A 70 8.82 -11.34 -2.88
CA ARG A 70 10.18 -11.55 -2.34
C ARG A 70 10.27 -10.97 -0.93
N SER A 71 9.63 -11.64 0.03
CA SER A 71 9.56 -11.22 1.43
C SER A 71 10.35 -12.18 2.32
N THR A 72 11.26 -11.67 3.15
CA THR A 72 12.07 -12.46 4.09
C THR A 72 11.33 -12.78 5.40
N GLY A 73 10.10 -12.27 5.57
CA GLY A 73 9.21 -12.49 6.73
C GLY A 73 7.98 -11.57 6.66
N PRO A 74 6.88 -11.82 7.38
CA PRO A 74 5.65 -11.03 7.26
C PRO A 74 5.86 -9.56 7.62
N HIS A 75 5.79 -8.69 6.61
CA HIS A 75 5.93 -7.25 6.77
C HIS A 75 5.07 -6.52 5.74
N LEU A 76 4.56 -5.34 6.11
CA LEU A 76 3.90 -4.46 5.15
C LEU A 76 4.97 -3.66 4.41
N HIS A 77 5.01 -3.78 3.09
CA HIS A 77 5.73 -2.85 2.24
C HIS A 77 4.87 -1.61 2.04
N TYR A 78 5.29 -0.48 2.58
CA TYR A 78 4.59 0.80 2.43
C TYR A 78 5.52 1.80 1.76
N GLU A 79 5.08 2.34 0.64
CA GLU A 79 5.83 3.32 -0.15
C GLU A 79 4.95 4.53 -0.44
N VAL A 80 5.52 5.73 -0.39
CA VAL A 80 4.86 6.97 -0.83
C VAL A 80 5.58 7.47 -2.08
N ARG A 81 4.83 7.67 -3.16
CA ARG A 81 5.30 8.25 -4.41
C ARG A 81 4.65 9.61 -4.62
N ARG A 82 5.34 10.50 -5.32
CA ARG A 82 4.79 11.79 -5.76
C ARG A 82 5.19 11.98 -7.22
N TYR A 83 4.22 12.21 -8.10
CA TYR A 83 4.42 12.33 -9.55
C TYR A 83 5.23 11.15 -10.15
N GLY A 84 4.94 9.92 -9.73
CA GLY A 84 5.61 8.72 -10.24
C GLY A 84 7.05 8.51 -9.77
N LYS A 85 7.61 9.41 -8.95
CA LYS A 85 8.90 9.21 -8.29
C LYS A 85 8.70 8.76 -6.84
N VAL A 86 9.47 7.77 -6.42
CA VAL A 86 9.54 7.34 -5.02
C VAL A 86 10.07 8.52 -4.20
N VAL A 87 9.27 9.01 -3.26
CA VAL A 87 9.73 10.07 -2.36
C VAL A 87 10.21 9.39 -1.09
N ASN A 88 11.48 9.61 -0.74
CA ASN A 88 12.02 9.12 0.51
C ASN A 88 11.34 9.91 1.66
N PRO A 89 10.61 9.26 2.60
CA PRO A 89 9.85 9.96 3.65
C PRO A 89 10.72 10.61 4.75
N TRP A 90 12.06 10.59 4.62
CA TRP A 90 12.98 10.88 5.73
C TRP A 90 13.43 12.35 5.98
N PRO A 91 13.16 13.41 5.19
CA PRO A 91 13.75 14.72 5.52
C PRO A 91 12.92 15.59 6.48
N HIS A 92 11.90 15.07 7.18
CA HIS A 92 11.01 15.90 8.03
C HIS A 92 10.79 15.42 9.47
N LEU A 93 11.73 14.68 10.07
CA LEU A 93 11.78 14.62 11.54
C LEU A 93 12.72 15.72 12.06
N PRO A 94 12.24 16.67 12.90
CA PRO A 94 13.13 17.51 13.70
C PRO A 94 13.93 16.69 14.72
#